data_AF-A0A843J1M9-F1
#
_entry.id   AF-A0A843J1M9-F1
#
_cell.length_a   1.000
_cell.length_b   1.000
_cell.length_c   1.000
_cell.angle_alpha   90.00
_cell.angle_beta   90.00
_cell.angle_gamma   90.00
#
_symmetry.space_group_name_H-M   'P 1'
#
loop_
_entity.id
_entity.type
_entity.pdbx_description
1 polymer ?
#
loop_
_entity_poly.entity_id
_entity_poly.type
_entity_poly.pdbx_seq_one_letter_code
_entity_poly.pdbx_strand_id
1 'polypeptide(L)'
;MSHERLLQTVVSVLIMAGYNVSERCKMRPRSFDLIARKGETIIIVKIVPHIDSVGEESAHNFAFIAKHLNATPIIIGEKARDFELERGAVYLRYGIIATSSTTFYDFFVDNVPPLVYAQPGGLYVNINGSKLRELRESRNMSLGDLAGSLGVSRRTISKYESGMSTTLDIAIRLEEIFDSAIVEAINLLSHGSAGGLEALLDFGGKGKDSKRSKTGAAGQAGGSEIAGIGAGATGSAAGESGKGTALSTSSDAPG
;
A
#
# COMPACT_ATOMS: atom_id res chain seq x y z
N MET A 1 -0.90 4.56 -19.07
CA MET A 1 -2.21 5.20 -19.34
C MET A 1 -2.19 6.62 -18.80
N SER A 2 -2.88 7.60 -19.43
CA SER A 2 -3.02 8.94 -18.85
C SER A 2 -4.03 8.93 -17.69
N HIS A 3 -3.88 9.84 -16.73
CA HIS A 3 -4.82 9.98 -15.60
C HIS A 3 -6.27 10.14 -16.07
N GLU A 4 -6.49 10.95 -17.10
CA GLU A 4 -7.83 11.21 -17.66
C GLU A 4 -8.49 9.95 -18.21
N ARG A 5 -7.73 9.12 -18.94
CA ARG A 5 -8.23 7.84 -19.47
C ARG A 5 -8.55 6.87 -18.34
N LEU A 6 -7.68 6.79 -17.34
CA LEU A 6 -7.89 5.93 -16.17
C LEU A 6 -9.17 6.34 -15.42
N LEU A 7 -9.39 7.64 -15.24
CA LEU A 7 -10.60 8.16 -14.63
C LEU A 7 -11.84 7.76 -15.42
N GLN A 8 -11.83 7.95 -16.75
CA GLN A 8 -12.95 7.53 -17.60
C GLN A 8 -13.24 6.03 -17.49
N THR A 9 -12.20 5.18 -17.49
CA THR A 9 -12.35 3.74 -17.29
C THR A 9 -13.04 3.42 -15.96
N VAL A 10 -12.56 3.99 -14.85
CA VAL A 10 -13.13 3.76 -13.51
C VAL A 10 -14.59 4.22 -13.43
N VAL A 11 -14.92 5.37 -14.01
CA VAL A 11 -16.32 5.86 -14.08
C VAL A 11 -17.19 4.88 -14.85
N SER A 12 -16.73 4.40 -16.01
CA SER A 12 -17.49 3.42 -16.81
C SER A 12 -17.71 2.12 -16.04
N VAL A 13 -16.69 1.59 -15.37
CA VAL A 13 -16.81 0.39 -14.52
C VAL A 13 -17.91 0.57 -13.47
N LEU A 14 -17.90 1.71 -12.77
CA LEU A 14 -18.87 1.98 -11.71
C LEU A 14 -20.30 2.13 -12.24
N ILE A 15 -20.48 2.80 -13.38
CA ILE A 15 -21.79 2.92 -14.03
C ILE A 15 -22.29 1.54 -14.47
N MET A 16 -21.44 0.71 -15.09
CA MET A 16 -21.79 -0.66 -15.49
C MET A 16 -22.17 -1.52 -14.29
N ALA A 17 -21.49 -1.34 -13.15
CA ALA A 17 -21.81 -2.00 -11.90
C ALA A 17 -23.06 -1.44 -11.19
N GLY A 18 -23.73 -0.43 -11.76
CA GLY A 18 -24.96 0.16 -11.22
C GLY A 18 -24.74 1.15 -10.07
N TYR A 19 -23.56 1.75 -9.97
CA TYR A 19 -23.31 2.85 -9.03
C TYR A 19 -23.72 4.19 -9.63
N ASN A 20 -24.30 5.05 -8.79
CA ASN A 20 -24.44 6.47 -9.09
C ASN A 20 -23.12 7.17 -8.76
N VAL A 21 -22.47 7.72 -9.79
CA VAL A 21 -21.14 8.36 -9.68
C VAL A 21 -21.30 9.88 -9.59
N SER A 22 -20.57 10.50 -8.65
CA SER A 22 -20.57 11.96 -8.49
C SER A 22 -19.86 12.66 -9.65
N GLU A 23 -20.04 13.98 -9.74
CA GLU A 23 -19.10 14.79 -10.51
C GLU A 23 -17.68 14.67 -9.95
N ARG A 24 -16.70 14.97 -10.80
CA ARG A 24 -15.30 14.97 -10.41
C ARG A 24 -15.06 16.06 -9.36
N CYS A 25 -14.44 15.68 -8.25
CA CYS A 25 -13.96 16.66 -7.29
C CYS A 25 -12.89 17.52 -7.96
N LYS A 26 -13.05 18.85 -7.97
CA LYS A 26 -12.08 19.80 -8.56
C LYS A 26 -11.28 20.58 -7.51
N MET A 27 -11.54 20.32 -6.23
CA MET A 27 -10.92 21.03 -5.11
C MET A 27 -9.43 20.70 -4.99
N ARG A 28 -8.63 21.72 -4.65
CA ARG A 28 -7.18 21.60 -4.42
C ARG A 28 -6.85 21.94 -2.95
N PRO A 29 -5.96 21.18 -2.29
CA PRO A 29 -5.32 19.95 -2.76
C PRO A 29 -6.32 18.79 -2.92
N ARG A 30 -6.09 17.94 -3.93
CA ARG A 30 -7.02 16.87 -4.32
C ARG A 30 -6.82 15.61 -3.47
N SER A 31 -7.70 15.41 -2.48
CA SER A 31 -7.67 14.20 -1.65
C SER A 31 -8.25 12.97 -2.36
N PHE A 32 -9.26 13.15 -3.20
CA PHE A 32 -9.95 12.11 -3.97
C PHE A 32 -10.47 12.65 -5.31
N ASP A 33 -10.91 11.76 -6.21
CA ASP A 33 -11.37 12.12 -7.55
C ASP A 33 -12.88 12.10 -7.69
N LEU A 34 -13.52 11.07 -7.13
CA LEU A 34 -14.97 10.88 -7.20
C LEU A 34 -15.48 10.08 -6.01
N ILE A 35 -16.80 10.17 -5.80
CA ILE A 35 -17.57 9.34 -4.89
C ILE A 35 -18.56 8.56 -5.74
N ALA A 36 -18.86 7.33 -5.35
CA ALA A 36 -19.93 6.57 -5.99
C ALA A 36 -20.79 5.85 -4.93
N ARG A 37 -22.08 5.72 -5.21
CA ARG A 37 -23.04 5.12 -4.29
C ARG A 37 -23.93 4.10 -4.97
N LYS A 38 -24.15 2.96 -4.31
CA LYS A 38 -25.13 1.94 -4.68
C LYS A 38 -25.83 1.46 -3.41
N GLY A 39 -27.11 1.80 -3.25
CA GLY A 39 -27.85 1.55 -2.01
C GLY A 39 -27.21 2.25 -0.82
N GLU A 40 -26.83 1.48 0.21
CA GLU A 40 -26.13 1.97 1.41
C GLU A 40 -24.60 2.00 1.25
N THR A 41 -24.07 1.31 0.23
CA THR A 41 -22.63 1.29 -0.01
C THR A 41 -22.19 2.60 -0.67
N ILE A 42 -21.27 3.30 -0.01
CA ILE A 42 -20.58 4.47 -0.53
C ILE A 42 -19.11 4.11 -0.69
N ILE A 43 -18.55 4.38 -1.88
CA ILE A 43 -17.12 4.28 -2.12
C ILE A 43 -16.58 5.66 -2.46
N ILE A 44 -15.36 5.93 -2.02
CA ILE A 44 -14.62 7.14 -2.38
C ILE A 44 -13.34 6.70 -3.06
N VAL A 45 -13.08 7.24 -4.24
CA VAL A 45 -12.02 6.74 -5.12
C VAL A 45 -10.99 7.83 -5.37
N LYS A 46 -9.73 7.48 -5.16
CA LYS A 46 -8.57 8.28 -5.57
C LYS A 46 -7.89 7.59 -6.75
N ILE A 47 -7.67 8.31 -7.83
CA ILE A 47 -7.16 7.76 -9.09
C ILE A 47 -5.79 8.34 -9.35
N VAL A 48 -4.78 7.48 -9.48
CA VAL A 48 -3.39 7.87 -9.69
C VAL A 48 -2.74 6.88 -10.65
N PRO A 49 -2.05 7.31 -11.74
CA PRO A 49 -1.37 6.35 -12.61
C PRO A 49 -0.35 5.47 -11.87
N HIS A 50 0.25 6.02 -10.81
CA HIS A 50 1.22 5.36 -9.96
C HIS A 50 0.81 5.43 -8.50
N ILE A 51 0.56 4.30 -7.85
CA ILE A 51 0.00 4.29 -6.48
C ILE A 51 0.99 4.85 -5.45
N ASP A 52 2.29 4.81 -5.72
CA ASP A 52 3.30 5.39 -4.82
C ASP A 52 3.34 6.92 -4.83
N SER A 53 2.64 7.57 -5.77
CA SER A 53 2.47 9.02 -5.76
C SER A 53 1.56 9.50 -4.62
N VAL A 54 0.76 8.60 -4.04
CA VAL A 54 0.02 8.88 -2.81
C VAL A 54 1.00 8.80 -1.66
N GLY A 55 1.35 9.96 -1.10
CA GLY A 55 2.12 10.08 0.13
C GLY A 55 1.27 9.92 1.39
N GLU A 56 1.95 9.81 2.53
CA GLU A 56 1.34 9.49 3.83
C GLU A 56 0.26 10.49 4.24
N GLU A 57 0.56 11.79 4.20
CA GLU A 57 -0.39 12.85 4.55
C GLU A 57 -1.63 12.83 3.65
N SER A 58 -1.44 12.62 2.34
CA SER A 58 -2.55 12.54 1.39
C SER A 58 -3.43 11.33 1.65
N ALA A 59 -2.84 10.19 1.99
CA ALA A 59 -3.57 8.98 2.35
C ALA A 59 -4.34 9.16 3.67
N HIS A 60 -3.73 9.74 4.70
CA HIS A 60 -4.41 10.02 5.96
C HIS A 60 -5.61 10.95 5.77
N ASN A 61 -5.45 12.05 5.02
CA ASN A 61 -6.55 12.96 4.70
C ASN A 61 -7.65 12.27 3.88
N PHE A 62 -7.28 11.42 2.93
CA PHE A 62 -8.21 10.64 2.13
C PHE A 62 -9.02 9.66 2.99
N ALA A 63 -8.37 8.88 3.85
CA ALA A 63 -9.02 7.97 4.79
C ALA A 63 -9.90 8.71 5.80
N PHE A 64 -9.45 9.89 6.27
CA PHE A 64 -10.22 10.73 7.19
C PHE A 64 -11.53 11.19 6.56
N ILE A 65 -11.51 11.67 5.31
CA ILE A 65 -12.72 12.05 4.56
C ILE A 65 -13.63 10.84 4.37
N ALA A 66 -13.07 9.70 3.96
CA ALA A 66 -13.82 8.46 3.74
C ALA A 66 -14.59 8.04 5.00
N LYS A 67 -13.93 8.08 6.16
CA LYS A 67 -14.55 7.78 7.46
C LYS A 67 -15.74 8.69 7.77
N HIS A 68 -15.62 9.99 7.52
CA HIS A 68 -16.71 10.95 7.80
C HIS A 68 -17.89 10.80 6.83
N LEU A 69 -17.63 10.31 5.62
CA LEU A 69 -18.67 10.01 4.62
C LEU A 69 -19.25 8.60 4.79
N ASN A 70 -18.78 7.83 5.78
CA ASN A 70 -19.07 6.41 5.94
C ASN A 70 -18.83 5.61 4.63
N ALA A 71 -17.78 6.01 3.90
CA ALA A 71 -17.41 5.49 2.59
C ALA A 71 -16.18 4.59 2.68
N THR A 72 -16.10 3.58 1.82
CA THR A 72 -14.89 2.76 1.68
C THR A 72 -13.87 3.45 0.77
N PRO A 73 -12.66 3.77 1.27
CA PRO A 73 -11.61 4.39 0.46
C PRO A 73 -10.90 3.36 -0.41
N ILE A 74 -10.79 3.65 -1.71
CA ILE A 74 -10.07 2.82 -2.68
C ILE A 74 -9.14 3.69 -3.52
N ILE A 75 -7.90 3.24 -3.69
CA ILE A 75 -6.94 3.84 -4.61
C ILE A 75 -6.91 3.01 -5.89
N ILE A 76 -7.07 3.63 -7.05
CA ILE A 76 -6.94 2.98 -8.35
C ILE A 76 -5.71 3.51 -9.06
N GLY A 77 -4.86 2.60 -9.53
CA GLY A 77 -3.70 2.94 -10.34
C GLY A 77 -3.27 1.84 -11.28
N GLU A 78 -2.16 2.04 -12.00
CA GLU A 78 -1.66 1.05 -12.97
C GLU A 78 -0.26 0.56 -12.62
N LYS A 79 0.46 1.29 -11.77
CA LYS A 79 1.86 0.98 -11.42
C LYS A 79 2.15 1.15 -9.94
N ALA A 80 3.06 0.33 -9.44
CA ALA A 80 3.76 0.48 -8.16
C ALA A 80 5.24 0.23 -8.38
N ARG A 81 6.10 1.08 -7.82
CA ARG A 81 7.54 1.08 -8.06
C ARG A 81 7.83 1.03 -9.57
N ASP A 82 8.59 0.04 -10.02
CA ASP A 82 8.94 -0.13 -11.43
C ASP A 82 8.06 -1.15 -12.16
N PHE A 83 6.97 -1.60 -11.53
CA PHE A 83 6.12 -2.69 -12.03
C PHE A 83 4.68 -2.25 -12.27
N GLU A 84 3.99 -2.95 -13.17
CA GLU A 84 2.55 -2.83 -13.33
C GLU A 84 1.83 -3.54 -12.19
N LEU A 85 0.63 -3.05 -11.84
CA LEU A 85 -0.19 -3.74 -10.84
C LEU A 85 -0.76 -5.02 -11.45
N GLU A 86 -0.56 -6.14 -10.76
CA GLU A 86 -1.04 -7.43 -11.21
C GLU A 86 -2.57 -7.50 -11.15
N ARG A 87 -3.19 -8.05 -12.22
CA ARG A 87 -4.64 -8.29 -12.25
C ARG A 87 -5.00 -9.40 -11.25
N GLY A 88 -6.05 -9.19 -10.47
CA GLY A 88 -6.46 -10.10 -9.40
C GLY A 88 -5.67 -9.93 -8.09
N ALA A 89 -4.80 -8.90 -8.01
CA ALA A 89 -4.06 -8.57 -6.81
C ALA A 89 -4.46 -7.22 -6.21
N VAL A 90 -4.33 -7.11 -4.89
CA VAL A 90 -4.46 -5.86 -4.15
C VAL A 90 -3.13 -5.44 -3.52
N TYR A 91 -2.97 -4.15 -3.37
CA TYR A 91 -1.80 -3.50 -2.78
C TYR A 91 -2.27 -2.65 -1.61
N LEU A 92 -1.35 -2.29 -0.72
CA LEU A 92 -1.64 -1.39 0.38
C LEU A 92 -0.80 -0.13 0.30
N ARG A 93 -1.46 1.00 0.43
CA ARG A 93 -0.83 2.32 0.55
C ARG A 93 -1.32 2.97 1.83
N TYR A 94 -0.46 3.01 2.84
CA TYR A 94 -0.76 3.55 4.17
C TYR A 94 -2.07 3.01 4.76
N GLY A 95 -2.30 1.70 4.65
CA GLY A 95 -3.51 1.04 5.14
C GLY A 95 -4.76 1.27 4.28
N ILE A 96 -4.62 1.78 3.05
CA ILE A 96 -5.71 1.90 2.08
C ILE A 96 -5.47 0.90 0.95
N ILE A 97 -6.53 0.17 0.57
CA ILE A 97 -6.48 -0.74 -0.56
C ILE A 97 -6.21 0.04 -1.84
N ALA A 98 -5.21 -0.42 -2.58
CA ALA A 98 -4.84 0.04 -3.90
C ALA A 98 -4.95 -1.11 -4.90
N THR A 99 -5.54 -0.90 -6.08
CA THR A 99 -5.69 -1.96 -7.09
C THR A 99 -5.69 -1.40 -8.50
N SER A 100 -5.56 -2.30 -9.48
CA SER A 100 -5.59 -1.95 -10.90
C SER A 100 -7.00 -1.65 -11.40
N SER A 101 -7.13 -0.91 -12.51
CA SER A 101 -8.43 -0.74 -13.17
C SER A 101 -9.00 -2.07 -13.66
N THR A 102 -8.15 -3.03 -14.02
CA THR A 102 -8.54 -4.38 -14.44
C THR A 102 -9.14 -5.18 -13.29
N THR A 103 -8.47 -5.24 -12.14
CA THR A 103 -9.01 -5.91 -10.94
C THR A 103 -10.27 -5.23 -10.43
N PHE A 104 -10.34 -3.90 -10.55
CA PHE A 104 -11.52 -3.13 -10.21
C PHE A 104 -12.72 -3.49 -11.11
N TYR A 105 -12.49 -3.64 -12.42
CA TYR A 105 -13.51 -4.15 -13.34
C TYR A 105 -13.98 -5.55 -12.95
N ASP A 106 -13.03 -6.46 -12.71
CA ASP A 106 -13.32 -7.85 -12.35
C ASP A 106 -14.20 -7.93 -11.11
N PHE A 107 -13.86 -7.14 -10.08
CA PHE A 107 -14.60 -7.13 -8.82
C PHE A 107 -16.01 -6.53 -8.97
N PHE A 108 -16.15 -5.36 -9.61
CA PHE A 108 -17.42 -4.63 -9.63
C PHE A 108 -18.39 -5.07 -10.73
N VAL A 109 -17.87 -5.53 -11.88
CA VAL A 109 -18.66 -5.89 -13.06
C VAL A 109 -18.77 -7.40 -13.19
N ASP A 110 -17.63 -8.10 -13.19
CA ASP A 110 -17.62 -9.56 -13.40
C ASP A 110 -17.93 -10.33 -12.09
N ASN A 111 -17.98 -9.65 -10.94
CA ASN A 111 -18.14 -10.24 -9.61
C ASN A 111 -17.05 -11.28 -9.27
N VAL A 112 -15.84 -11.05 -9.79
CA VAL A 112 -14.65 -11.87 -9.54
C VAL A 112 -13.74 -11.15 -8.55
N PRO A 113 -13.70 -11.56 -7.27
CA PRO A 113 -12.88 -10.90 -6.27
C PRO A 113 -11.40 -11.25 -6.41
N PRO A 114 -10.49 -10.31 -6.06
CA PRO A 114 -9.08 -10.63 -5.99
C PRO A 114 -8.80 -11.65 -4.88
N LEU A 115 -7.83 -12.53 -5.12
CA LEU A 115 -7.40 -13.55 -4.14
C LEU A 115 -6.02 -13.23 -3.55
N VAL A 116 -5.28 -12.35 -4.21
CA VAL A 116 -3.86 -12.10 -3.94
C VAL A 116 -3.68 -10.70 -3.38
N TYR A 117 -2.74 -10.55 -2.47
CA TYR A 117 -2.26 -9.24 -2.03
C TYR A 117 -0.74 -9.17 -2.06
N ALA A 118 -0.22 -7.98 -2.38
CA ALA A 118 1.21 -7.73 -2.48
C ALA A 118 1.77 -7.14 -1.19
N GLN A 119 2.92 -7.67 -0.76
CA GLN A 119 3.70 -7.17 0.39
C GLN A 119 5.19 -7.12 0.04
N PRO A 120 6.02 -6.41 0.85
CA PRO A 120 7.47 -6.54 0.74
C PRO A 120 7.87 -8.02 0.83
N GLY A 121 8.47 -8.55 -0.25
CA GLY A 121 8.89 -9.96 -0.32
C GLY A 121 8.06 -10.82 -1.28
N GLY A 122 6.91 -10.34 -1.78
CA GLY A 122 6.18 -11.03 -2.85
C GLY A 122 4.66 -10.96 -2.73
N LEU A 123 4.00 -11.94 -3.37
CA LEU A 123 2.57 -12.11 -3.41
C LEU A 123 2.10 -13.13 -2.38
N TYR A 124 1.03 -12.79 -1.70
CA TYR A 124 0.46 -13.55 -0.60
C TYR A 124 -1.04 -13.73 -0.78
N VAL A 125 -1.60 -14.73 -0.10
CA VAL A 125 -3.02 -15.05 -0.12
C VAL A 125 -3.50 -15.42 1.27
N ASN A 126 -4.79 -15.17 1.54
CA ASN A 126 -5.43 -15.58 2.79
C ASN A 126 -5.86 -17.05 2.70
N ILE A 127 -5.67 -17.79 3.78
CA ILE A 127 -5.98 -19.22 3.85
C ILE A 127 -7.20 -19.42 4.76
N ASN A 128 -8.17 -20.19 4.28
CA ASN A 128 -9.27 -20.64 5.13
C ASN A 128 -8.73 -21.72 6.09
N GLY A 129 -8.32 -21.27 7.27
CA GLY A 129 -7.66 -22.13 8.26
C GLY A 129 -8.53 -23.29 8.75
N SER A 130 -9.82 -23.04 8.95
CA SER A 130 -10.79 -24.07 9.33
C SER A 130 -10.92 -25.16 8.25
N LYS A 131 -11.07 -24.76 6.98
CA LYS A 131 -11.18 -25.70 5.86
C LYS A 131 -9.88 -26.48 5.66
N LEU A 132 -8.73 -25.83 5.81
CA LEU A 132 -7.44 -26.51 5.76
C LEU A 132 -7.34 -27.60 6.83
N ARG A 133 -7.77 -27.28 8.07
CA ARG A 133 -7.78 -28.23 9.17
C ARG A 133 -8.70 -29.42 8.89
N GLU A 134 -9.91 -29.16 8.43
CA GLU A 134 -10.88 -30.20 8.05
C GLU A 134 -10.32 -31.12 6.96
N LEU A 135 -9.74 -30.56 5.90
CA LEU A 135 -9.13 -31.32 4.81
C LEU A 135 -7.98 -32.19 5.30
N ARG A 136 -7.09 -31.63 6.14
CA ARG A 136 -5.97 -32.39 6.72
C ARG A 136 -6.48 -33.56 7.57
N GLU A 137 -7.42 -33.31 8.48
CA GLU A 137 -7.96 -34.32 9.38
C GLU A 137 -8.76 -35.40 8.63
N SER A 138 -9.51 -35.03 7.59
CA SER A 138 -10.25 -35.98 6.74
C SER A 138 -9.35 -36.97 6.00
N ARG A 139 -8.10 -36.59 5.73
CA ARG A 139 -7.06 -37.45 5.12
C ARG A 139 -6.18 -38.15 6.16
N ASN A 140 -6.53 -38.11 7.44
CA ASN A 140 -5.74 -38.66 8.56
C ASN A 140 -4.29 -38.16 8.62
N MET A 141 -4.04 -36.94 8.15
CA MET A 141 -2.70 -36.34 8.17
C MET A 141 -2.46 -35.63 9.51
N SER A 142 -1.30 -35.85 10.12
CA SER A 142 -0.84 -35.02 11.24
C SER A 142 -0.33 -33.66 10.75
N LEU A 143 -0.15 -32.71 11.68
CA LEU A 143 0.56 -31.45 11.38
C LEU A 143 1.98 -31.70 10.85
N GLY A 144 2.61 -32.80 11.26
CA GLY A 144 3.94 -33.20 10.80
C GLY A 144 3.95 -33.66 9.35
N ASP A 145 2.95 -34.43 8.96
CA ASP A 145 2.85 -34.99 7.61
C ASP A 145 2.67 -33.87 6.58
N LEU A 146 1.71 -32.97 6.82
CA LEU A 146 1.49 -31.82 5.93
C LEU A 146 2.69 -30.86 5.91
N ALA A 147 3.33 -30.65 7.06
CA ALA A 147 4.55 -29.85 7.15
C ALA A 147 5.68 -30.44 6.30
N GLY A 148 5.85 -31.76 6.33
CA GLY A 148 6.82 -32.49 5.51
C GLY A 148 6.54 -32.33 4.02
N SER A 149 5.29 -32.51 3.59
CA SER A 149 4.89 -32.34 2.18
C SER A 149 5.14 -30.93 1.64
N LEU A 150 5.00 -29.91 2.47
CA LEU A 150 5.19 -28.51 2.07
C LEU A 150 6.60 -27.98 2.30
N GLY A 151 7.47 -28.74 2.97
CA GLY A 151 8.82 -28.29 3.34
C GLY A 151 8.81 -27.14 4.36
N VAL A 152 7.79 -27.09 5.23
CA VAL A 152 7.63 -26.04 6.26
C VAL A 152 7.64 -26.65 7.67
N SER A 153 7.60 -25.81 8.71
CA SER A 153 7.55 -26.31 10.09
C SER A 153 6.13 -26.72 10.50
N ARG A 154 6.00 -27.64 11.46
CA ARG A 154 4.72 -27.97 12.12
C ARG A 154 4.00 -26.73 12.67
N ARG A 155 4.77 -25.79 13.23
CA ARG A 155 4.25 -24.51 13.74
C ARG A 155 3.66 -23.64 12.63
N THR A 156 4.22 -23.71 11.42
CA THR A 156 3.72 -22.99 10.25
C THR A 156 2.36 -23.52 9.83
N ILE A 157 2.18 -24.85 9.77
CA ILE A 157 0.87 -25.45 9.46
C ILE A 157 -0.17 -25.05 10.49
N SER A 158 0.17 -25.16 11.78
CA SER A 158 -0.74 -24.72 12.86
C SER A 158 -1.15 -23.25 12.72
N LYS A 159 -0.24 -22.38 12.26
CA LYS A 159 -0.56 -20.98 11.97
C LYS A 159 -1.49 -20.84 10.76
N TYR A 160 -1.26 -21.59 9.68
CA TYR A 160 -2.17 -21.58 8.51
C TYR A 160 -3.58 -22.02 8.91
N GLU A 161 -3.71 -23.06 9.73
CA GLU A 161 -5.01 -23.49 10.28
C GLU A 161 -5.65 -22.45 11.20
N SER A 162 -4.87 -21.50 11.72
CA SER A 162 -5.36 -20.36 12.50
C SER A 162 -5.72 -19.15 11.63
N GLY A 163 -5.70 -19.27 10.30
CA GLY A 163 -6.03 -18.18 9.36
C GLY A 163 -4.84 -17.31 8.95
N MET A 164 -3.60 -17.74 9.21
CA MET A 164 -2.42 -17.02 8.72
C MET A 164 -2.30 -17.11 7.20
N SER A 165 -2.11 -15.97 6.57
CA SER A 165 -1.80 -15.85 5.15
C SER A 165 -0.44 -16.48 4.80
N THR A 166 -0.28 -16.87 3.54
CA THR A 166 0.95 -17.51 3.05
C THR A 166 1.31 -17.01 1.66
N THR A 167 2.50 -17.37 1.18
CA THR A 167 2.92 -17.04 -0.19
C THR A 167 2.05 -17.77 -1.21
N LEU A 168 1.87 -17.16 -2.38
CA LEU A 168 1.10 -17.76 -3.46
C LEU A 168 1.56 -19.20 -3.79
N ASP A 169 2.88 -19.43 -3.82
CA ASP A 169 3.47 -20.74 -4.11
C ASP A 169 3.06 -21.84 -3.11
N ILE A 170 2.99 -21.50 -1.81
CA ILE A 170 2.58 -22.46 -0.78
C ILE A 170 1.09 -22.74 -0.88
N ALA A 171 0.29 -21.73 -1.21
CA ALA A 171 -1.14 -21.90 -1.40
C ALA A 171 -1.47 -22.79 -2.61
N ILE A 172 -0.78 -22.61 -3.75
CA ILE A 172 -0.93 -23.48 -4.92
C ILE A 172 -0.64 -24.93 -4.54
N ARG A 173 0.47 -25.19 -3.83
CA ARG A 173 0.81 -26.54 -3.37
C ARG A 173 -0.23 -27.13 -2.41
N LEU A 174 -0.81 -26.30 -1.53
CA LEU A 174 -1.89 -26.73 -0.64
C LEU A 174 -3.12 -27.18 -1.44
N GLU A 175 -3.55 -26.37 -2.41
CA GLU A 175 -4.69 -26.71 -3.26
C GLU A 175 -4.42 -27.94 -4.13
N GLU A 176 -3.19 -28.13 -4.62
CA GLU A 176 -2.78 -29.34 -5.34
C GLU A 176 -2.80 -30.60 -4.46
N ILE A 177 -2.32 -30.50 -3.22
CA ILE A 177 -2.33 -31.64 -2.28
C ILE A 177 -3.77 -32.08 -2.00
N PHE A 178 -4.67 -31.11 -1.78
CA PHE A 178 -6.03 -31.39 -1.33
C PHE A 178 -7.08 -31.46 -2.44
N ASP A 179 -6.72 -31.07 -3.66
CA ASP A 179 -7.62 -30.90 -4.82
C ASP A 179 -8.87 -30.09 -4.45
N SER A 180 -8.65 -28.97 -3.75
CA SER A 180 -9.72 -28.12 -3.22
C SER A 180 -9.24 -26.69 -3.07
N ALA A 181 -10.11 -25.73 -3.40
CA ALA A 181 -9.88 -24.32 -3.14
C ALA A 181 -9.78 -24.05 -1.63
N ILE A 182 -8.65 -23.53 -1.17
CA ILE A 182 -8.36 -23.22 0.25
C ILE A 182 -8.18 -21.71 0.44
N VAL A 183 -7.87 -20.99 -0.64
CA VAL A 183 -7.65 -19.54 -0.61
C VAL A 183 -8.96 -18.79 -0.41
N GLU A 184 -8.91 -17.74 0.41
CA GLU A 184 -10.04 -16.83 0.65
C GLU A 184 -9.98 -15.59 -0.25
N ALA A 185 -11.14 -15.18 -0.72
CA ALA A 185 -11.29 -13.97 -1.50
C ALA A 185 -11.13 -12.70 -0.66
N ILE A 186 -10.58 -11.66 -1.28
CA ILE A 186 -10.41 -10.34 -0.68
C ILE A 186 -11.58 -9.46 -1.10
N ASN A 187 -12.30 -8.93 -0.11
CA ASN A 187 -13.39 -8.01 -0.35
C ASN A 187 -12.89 -6.56 -0.39
N LEU A 188 -12.91 -5.93 -1.57
CA LEU A 188 -12.53 -4.53 -1.76
C LEU A 188 -13.44 -3.54 -1.01
N LEU A 189 -14.66 -3.95 -0.67
CA LEU A 189 -15.67 -3.12 0.00
C LEU A 189 -15.68 -3.27 1.51
N SER A 190 -14.81 -4.12 2.09
CA SER A 190 -14.76 -4.33 3.53
C SER A 190 -14.54 -2.99 4.25
N HIS A 191 -15.55 -2.55 5.02
CA HIS A 191 -15.47 -1.33 5.81
C HIS A 191 -14.33 -1.45 6.81
N GLY A 192 -13.59 -0.36 7.00
CA GLY A 192 -12.58 -0.23 8.04
C GLY A 192 -13.19 -0.33 9.45
N SER A 193 -13.53 -1.54 9.87
CA SER A 193 -13.17 -2.03 11.20
C SER A 193 -11.91 -2.87 10.99
N ALA A 194 -10.79 -2.37 11.52
CA ALA A 194 -9.72 -3.16 12.14
C ALA A 194 -9.59 -4.63 11.66
N GLY A 195 -10.53 -5.53 11.96
CA GLY A 195 -10.40 -6.98 11.71
C GLY A 195 -10.19 -7.49 10.27
N GLY A 196 -10.48 -6.73 9.20
CA GLY A 196 -10.25 -7.21 7.82
C GLY A 196 -8.87 -6.87 7.25
N LEU A 197 -8.37 -5.68 7.60
CA LEU A 197 -7.09 -5.15 7.11
C LEU A 197 -5.96 -5.29 8.14
N GLU A 198 -6.26 -5.43 9.43
CA GLU A 198 -5.25 -5.74 10.46
C GLU A 198 -4.54 -7.06 10.15
N ALA A 199 -5.25 -8.08 9.66
CA ALA A 199 -4.63 -9.32 9.21
C ALA A 199 -3.60 -9.10 8.08
N LEU A 200 -3.84 -8.11 7.21
CA LEU A 200 -2.91 -7.72 6.13
C LEU A 200 -1.77 -6.81 6.61
N LEU A 201 -1.92 -6.14 7.76
CA LEU A 201 -0.95 -5.18 8.31
C LEU A 201 -0.08 -5.76 9.44
N ASP A 202 -0.55 -6.79 10.17
CA ASP A 202 0.12 -7.39 11.34
C ASP A 202 1.40 -8.18 11.03
N PHE A 203 1.74 -8.37 9.74
CA PHE A 203 2.97 -9.05 9.30
C PHE A 203 4.17 -8.12 9.11
N GLY A 204 3.97 -6.80 9.24
CA GLY A 204 5.05 -5.83 9.35
C GLY A 204 5.77 -6.01 10.69
N GLY A 205 6.71 -6.96 10.74
CA GLY A 205 7.48 -7.27 11.94
C GLY A 205 7.96 -6.01 12.64
N LYS A 206 7.71 -5.94 13.96
CA LYS A 206 8.35 -4.98 14.87
C LYS A 206 9.84 -4.95 14.54
N GLY A 207 10.27 -3.90 13.83
CA GLY A 207 11.66 -3.50 13.80
C GLY A 207 12.09 -3.37 15.25
N LYS A 208 13.17 -4.09 15.60
CA LYS A 208 13.74 -4.07 16.95
C LYS A 208 13.92 -2.62 17.39
N ASP A 209 13.04 -2.15 18.26
CA ASP A 209 13.35 -1.01 19.12
C ASP A 209 14.62 -1.37 19.87
N SER A 210 15.59 -0.50 19.67
CA SER A 210 16.89 -0.49 20.30
C SER A 210 16.71 -0.58 21.81
N LYS A 211 17.10 -1.73 22.37
CA LYS A 211 17.52 -1.78 23.77
C LYS A 211 18.72 -0.84 23.94
N ARG A 212 18.47 0.36 24.47
CA ARG A 212 19.39 1.01 25.42
C ARG A 212 18.57 1.53 26.58
N SER A 213 18.48 0.70 27.62
CA SER A 213 18.05 1.16 28.93
C SER A 213 19.12 2.07 29.53
N LYS A 214 18.62 3.11 30.19
CA LYS A 214 19.32 4.08 31.03
C LYS A 214 20.09 3.44 32.17
N THR A 215 21.23 4.05 32.51
CA THR A 215 21.77 4.38 33.85
C THR A 215 22.93 5.35 33.55
N GLY A 216 23.07 6.57 34.05
CA GLY A 216 22.67 7.16 35.32
C GLY A 216 23.95 7.64 36.04
N ALA A 217 24.00 8.93 36.37
CA ALA A 217 24.89 9.62 37.34
C ALA A 217 26.25 10.21 36.87
N ALA A 218 26.26 11.56 36.86
CA ALA A 218 27.18 12.50 37.52
C ALA A 218 28.72 12.35 37.44
N GLY A 219 29.40 13.45 37.10
CA GLY A 219 30.83 13.66 37.37
C GLY A 219 31.39 14.95 36.77
N GLN A 220 32.03 15.76 37.61
CA GLN A 220 32.58 17.11 37.40
C GLN A 220 33.88 17.20 36.58
N ALA A 221 34.08 18.41 36.00
CA ALA A 221 35.30 19.24 35.95
C ALA A 221 36.61 18.78 35.25
N GLY A 222 37.29 19.79 34.65
CA GLY A 222 38.69 19.82 34.21
C GLY A 222 38.89 19.30 32.77
N GLY A 223 39.60 19.93 31.84
CA GLY A 223 40.73 20.84 31.92
C GLY A 223 41.88 20.26 31.06
N SER A 224 42.51 21.10 30.23
CA SER A 224 43.73 20.90 29.40
C SER A 224 43.63 19.98 28.16
N GLU A 225 43.90 20.45 26.93
CA GLU A 225 45.23 20.66 26.26
C GLU A 225 45.80 19.28 25.79
N ILE A 226 46.33 18.96 24.59
CA ILE A 226 47.17 19.65 23.59
C ILE A 226 47.26 18.76 22.30
N ALA A 227 47.57 19.38 21.14
CA ALA A 227 48.29 18.87 19.94
C ALA A 227 47.67 17.72 19.08
N GLY A 228 47.73 17.69 17.74
CA GLY A 228 48.39 18.48 16.70
C GLY A 228 48.56 17.62 15.42
N ILE A 229 48.88 18.27 14.29
CA ILE A 229 49.23 17.73 12.94
C ILE A 229 48.01 17.43 12.02
N GLY A 230 47.84 17.97 10.81
CA GLY A 230 48.60 18.91 9.97
C GLY A 230 48.10 18.92 8.51
N ALA A 231 48.20 20.09 7.85
CA ALA A 231 48.26 20.40 6.40
C ALA A 231 47.07 20.04 5.47
N GLY A 232 46.64 20.86 4.50
CA GLY A 232 47.08 22.17 4.02
C GLY A 232 46.36 22.57 2.72
N ALA A 233 46.44 23.87 2.38
CA ALA A 233 46.21 24.53 1.07
C ALA A 233 44.77 24.61 0.53
N THR A 234 44.26 25.67 -0.11
CA THR A 234 44.67 27.03 -0.51
C THR A 234 43.43 27.67 -1.17
N GLY A 235 43.32 29.01 -1.18
CA GLY A 235 42.52 29.72 -2.20
C GLY A 235 41.53 30.76 -1.66
N SER A 236 42.05 31.93 -1.31
CA SER A 236 41.30 33.17 -1.09
C SER A 236 41.16 33.94 -2.40
N ALA A 237 40.00 34.58 -2.64
CA ALA A 237 39.90 36.01 -2.95
C ALA A 237 38.46 36.36 -3.38
N ALA A 238 37.84 37.27 -2.63
CA ALA A 238 36.61 38.00 -2.96
C ALA A 238 36.93 39.51 -2.91
N GLY A 239 36.24 40.27 -3.76
CA GLY A 239 36.35 41.73 -3.94
C GLY A 239 36.31 42.03 -5.44
N GLU A 240 35.54 42.96 -6.00
CA GLU A 240 34.90 44.16 -5.47
C GLU A 240 33.68 44.55 -6.32
N SER A 241 32.83 45.35 -5.67
CA SER A 241 31.70 46.11 -6.20
C SER A 241 32.08 47.22 -7.19
N GLY A 242 31.24 47.46 -8.21
CA GLY A 242 31.28 48.65 -9.07
C GLY A 242 29.88 49.21 -9.36
N LYS A 243 29.71 50.53 -9.17
CA LYS A 243 28.49 51.36 -9.35
C LYS A 243 28.31 51.87 -10.78
N GLY A 244 27.04 52.22 -11.11
CA GLY A 244 26.63 53.25 -12.10
C GLY A 244 26.56 52.76 -13.55
N THR A 245 25.64 53.16 -14.43
CA THR A 245 24.87 54.42 -14.55
C THR A 245 23.66 54.18 -15.49
N ALA A 246 22.72 55.13 -15.49
CA ALA A 246 21.36 55.07 -16.01
C ALA A 246 21.16 55.46 -17.50
N LEU A 247 19.87 55.47 -17.90
CA LEU A 247 19.22 55.99 -19.13
C LEU A 247 19.33 55.10 -20.39
N SER A 248 18.32 54.92 -21.25
CA SER A 248 16.96 55.49 -21.42
C SER A 248 16.29 54.78 -22.62
N THR A 249 14.94 54.70 -22.62
CA THR A 249 14.01 54.70 -23.80
C THR A 249 14.16 53.56 -24.84
N SER A 250 13.15 52.96 -25.46
CA SER A 250 11.76 53.30 -25.77
C SER A 250 11.05 52.04 -26.31
N SER A 251 9.71 52.04 -26.22
CA SER A 251 8.69 51.43 -27.09
C SER A 251 9.19 50.61 -28.31
N ASP A 252 8.65 49.44 -28.64
CA ASP A 252 7.28 49.21 -29.12
C ASP A 252 7.02 47.71 -29.29
N ALA A 253 5.74 47.35 -29.17
CA ALA A 253 5.18 46.02 -29.41
C ALA A 253 4.55 45.97 -30.83
N PRO A 254 3.76 44.95 -31.19
CA PRO A 254 4.19 43.88 -32.08
C PRO A 254 3.49 43.90 -33.46
N GLY A 255 4.02 43.08 -34.37
CA GLY A 255 3.32 42.53 -35.52
C GLY A 255 3.47 41.01 -35.51
#